data_AF-A0A482WDX5-F1
#
_entry.id   AF-A0A482WDX5-F1
#
_cell.length_a   1.000
_cell.length_b   1.000
_cell.length_c   1.000
_cell.angle_alpha   90.00
_cell.angle_beta   90.00
_cell.angle_gamma   90.00
#
_symmetry.space_group_name_H-M   'P 1'
#
loop_
_entity.id
_entity.type
_entity.pdbx_description
1 polymer ?
#
loop_
_entity_poly.entity_id
_entity_poly.type
_entity_poly.pdbx_seq_one_letter_code
_entity_poly.pdbx_strand_id
1 'polypeptide(L)'
;MTAVQGAIKQLENPIPELGLPSLEPVRDSHLTIAPGPNIMRIEQNFENFDSYGFSTANVSKFDIINMECTVPEVKIEFDYHFDGNILLIPVKGSGPGKINACKY
;
A
#
# COMPACT_ATOMS: atom_id res chain seq x y z
N MET A 1 24.56 -1.64 1.00
CA MET A 1 23.49 -0.68 0.64
C MET A 1 23.21 -0.67 -0.86
N THR A 2 24.21 -0.55 -1.73
CA THR A 2 24.03 -0.51 -3.20
C THR A 2 23.38 -1.75 -3.80
N ALA A 3 23.70 -2.96 -3.31
CA ALA A 3 23.09 -4.20 -3.81
C ALA A 3 21.57 -4.25 -3.57
N VAL A 4 21.13 -3.92 -2.34
CA VAL A 4 19.70 -3.85 -1.98
C VAL A 4 18.98 -2.77 -2.76
N GLN A 5 19.58 -1.58 -2.86
CA GLN A 5 19.04 -0.49 -3.68
C GLN A 5 18.88 -0.90 -5.16
N GLY A 6 19.85 -1.63 -5.70
CA GLY A 6 19.80 -2.17 -7.06
C GLY A 6 18.71 -3.23 -7.21
N ALA A 7 18.54 -4.12 -6.23
CA ALA A 7 17.51 -5.15 -6.23
C ALA A 7 16.09 -4.54 -6.24
N ILE A 8 15.83 -3.53 -5.40
CA ILE A 8 14.55 -2.79 -5.40
C ILE A 8 14.27 -2.20 -6.78
N LYS A 9 15.28 -1.60 -7.42
CA LYS A 9 15.11 -1.01 -8.75
C LYS A 9 14.86 -2.06 -9.84
N GLN A 10 15.49 -3.22 -9.76
CA GLN A 10 15.24 -4.31 -10.71
C GLN A 10 13.79 -4.81 -10.65
N LEU A 11 13.19 -4.79 -9.46
CA LEU A 11 11.79 -5.16 -9.24
C LEU A 11 10.77 -4.11 -9.71
N GLU A 12 11.19 -3.07 -10.43
CA GLU A 12 10.27 -2.28 -11.27
C GLU A 12 9.56 -3.19 -12.29
N ASN A 13 10.24 -4.23 -12.76
CA ASN A 13 9.68 -5.30 -13.58
C ASN A 13 9.69 -6.63 -12.80
N PRO A 14 8.74 -7.54 -13.06
CA PRO A 14 8.80 -8.87 -12.44
C PRO A 14 10.03 -9.63 -12.94
N ILE A 15 10.49 -10.61 -12.14
CA ILE A 15 11.53 -11.57 -12.52
C ILE A 15 10.90 -12.97 -12.45
N PRO A 16 10.22 -13.41 -13.52
CA PRO A 16 9.42 -14.64 -13.51
C PRO A 16 10.23 -15.90 -13.21
N GLU A 17 11.48 -15.95 -13.65
CA GLU A 17 12.38 -17.11 -13.43
C GLU A 17 12.69 -17.35 -11.95
N LEU A 18 12.55 -16.30 -11.12
CA LEU A 18 12.73 -16.35 -9.67
C LEU A 18 11.39 -16.30 -8.91
N GLY A 19 10.26 -16.24 -9.62
CA GLY A 19 8.93 -16.06 -9.02
C GLY A 19 8.76 -14.73 -8.30
N LEU A 20 9.55 -13.70 -8.64
CA LEU A 20 9.48 -12.39 -8.00
C LEU A 20 8.52 -11.48 -8.76
N PRO A 21 7.45 -10.96 -8.12
CA PRO A 21 6.54 -10.01 -8.75
C PRO A 21 7.18 -8.63 -8.88
N SER A 22 6.53 -7.74 -9.64
CA SER A 22 6.89 -6.33 -9.68
C SER A 22 6.48 -5.62 -8.38
N LEU A 23 7.17 -4.52 -8.07
CA LEU A 23 6.79 -3.52 -7.07
C LEU A 23 5.95 -2.37 -7.67
N GLU A 24 5.56 -2.48 -8.95
CA GLU A 24 4.83 -1.48 -9.74
C GLU A 24 3.71 -2.14 -10.58
N PRO A 25 2.52 -2.42 -10.02
CA PRO A 25 2.14 -2.20 -8.62
C PRO A 25 2.46 -3.38 -7.70
N VAL A 26 2.56 -3.08 -6.41
CA VAL A 26 2.26 -4.06 -5.35
C VAL A 26 0.74 -4.15 -5.22
N ARG A 27 0.19 -5.33 -5.47
CA ARG A 27 -1.25 -5.58 -5.53
C ARG A 27 -1.73 -6.49 -4.41
N ASP A 28 -2.75 -6.04 -3.70
CA ASP A 28 -3.55 -6.84 -2.77
C ASP A 28 -4.97 -6.98 -3.33
N SER A 29 -5.44 -8.21 -3.51
CA SER A 29 -6.76 -8.46 -4.10
C SER A 29 -7.90 -8.02 -3.17
N HIS A 30 -7.68 -8.12 -1.86
CA HIS A 30 -8.66 -7.78 -0.85
C HIS A 30 -7.97 -7.36 0.44
N LEU A 31 -8.37 -6.22 1.01
CA LEU A 31 -7.89 -5.71 2.28
C LEU A 31 -9.10 -5.29 3.12
N THR A 32 -9.24 -5.87 4.31
CA THR A 32 -10.26 -5.46 5.29
C THR A 32 -9.58 -4.82 6.48
N ILE A 33 -9.97 -3.58 6.80
CA ILE A 33 -9.65 -2.96 8.08
C ILE A 33 -10.85 -3.13 9.00
N ALA A 34 -10.64 -3.88 10.07
CA ALA A 34 -11.66 -4.12 11.08
C ALA A 34 -12.13 -2.81 11.73
N PRO A 35 -13.38 -2.75 12.22
CA PRO A 35 -13.90 -1.57 12.90
C PRO A 35 -13.02 -1.11 14.07
N GLY A 36 -12.80 0.19 14.14
CA GLY A 36 -12.11 0.81 15.27
C GLY A 36 -12.92 0.72 16.58
N PRO A 37 -12.27 0.90 17.73
CA PRO A 37 -12.95 0.87 19.02
C PRO A 37 -13.90 2.07 19.17
N ASN A 38 -14.99 1.83 19.91
CA ASN A 38 -15.97 2.83 20.38
C ASN A 38 -16.65 3.64 19.27
N ILE A 39 -15.97 4.68 18.79
CA ILE A 39 -16.53 5.81 18.04
C ILE A 39 -16.56 5.52 16.55
N MET A 40 -15.54 4.86 16.02
CA MET A 40 -15.38 4.60 14.59
C MET A 40 -15.67 3.13 14.29
N ARG A 41 -16.96 2.79 14.25
CA ARG A 41 -17.45 1.43 13.99
C ARG A 41 -17.73 1.26 12.50
N ILE A 42 -16.71 1.44 11.67
CA ILE A 42 -16.79 1.29 10.21
C ILE A 42 -15.90 0.12 9.81
N GLU A 43 -16.49 -0.89 9.18
CA GLU A 43 -15.72 -1.88 8.45
C GLU A 43 -15.31 -1.28 7.11
N GLN A 44 -14.01 -1.31 6.81
CA GLN A 44 -13.47 -0.77 5.57
C GLN A 44 -12.95 -1.92 4.73
N ASN A 45 -13.68 -2.24 3.67
CA ASN A 45 -13.27 -3.24 2.70
C ASN A 45 -12.71 -2.54 1.47
N PHE A 46 -11.55 -3.01 1.01
CA PHE A 46 -10.89 -2.54 -0.19
C PHE A 46 -10.65 -3.71 -1.14
N GLU A 47 -10.92 -3.51 -2.41
CA GLU A 47 -10.64 -4.43 -3.50
C GLU A 47 -9.73 -3.74 -4.53
N ASN A 48 -9.06 -4.54 -5.36
CA ASN A 48 -8.16 -4.04 -6.41
C ASN A 48 -7.15 -3.00 -5.86
N PHE A 49 -6.57 -3.30 -4.70
CA PHE A 49 -5.72 -2.36 -3.98
C PHE A 49 -4.31 -2.39 -4.58
N ASP A 50 -4.05 -1.41 -5.45
CA ASP A 50 -2.80 -1.28 -6.19
C ASP A 50 -2.00 -0.11 -5.64
N SER A 51 -0.74 -0.38 -5.28
CA SER A 51 0.17 0.61 -4.75
C SER A 51 1.45 0.70 -5.58
N TYR A 52 1.84 1.93 -5.90
CA TYR A 52 2.90 2.28 -6.85
C TYR A 52 3.96 3.17 -6.19
N GLY A 53 5.15 3.20 -6.76
CA GLY A 53 6.27 4.06 -6.39
C GLY A 53 7.36 3.35 -5.57
N PHE A 54 7.14 2.11 -5.11
CA PHE A 54 8.10 1.38 -4.27
C PHE A 54 9.44 1.10 -4.97
N SER A 55 9.46 0.98 -6.29
CA SER A 55 10.71 0.85 -7.07
C SER A 55 11.62 2.09 -6.96
N THR A 56 11.05 3.25 -6.56
CA THR A 56 11.76 4.52 -6.37
C THR A 56 12.28 4.71 -4.94
N ALA A 57 12.11 3.71 -4.06
CA ALA A 57 12.57 3.78 -2.68
C ALA A 57 14.08 4.04 -2.60
N ASN A 58 14.48 4.96 -1.73
CA ASN A 58 15.88 5.22 -1.39
C ASN A 58 16.22 4.58 -0.05
N VAL A 59 17.10 3.60 -0.04
CA VAL A 59 17.51 2.84 1.14
C VAL A 59 18.56 3.61 1.93
N SER A 60 18.24 4.04 3.15
CA SER A 60 19.15 4.75 4.05
C SER A 60 19.95 3.80 4.95
N LYS A 61 19.39 2.63 5.27
CA LYS A 61 20.04 1.64 6.12
C LYS A 61 19.54 0.23 5.79
N PHE A 62 20.46 -0.73 5.88
CA PHE A 62 20.12 -2.14 5.74
C PHE A 62 21.05 -2.98 6.62
N ASP A 63 20.46 -3.80 7.49
CA ASP A 63 21.13 -4.86 8.23
C ASP A 63 20.41 -6.20 7.97
N ILE A 64 20.75 -7.25 8.72
CA ILE A 64 20.24 -8.61 8.47
C ILE A 64 18.71 -8.69 8.59
N ILE A 65 18.08 -7.84 9.40
CA ILE A 65 16.64 -7.91 9.70
C ILE A 65 15.90 -6.59 9.44
N ASN A 66 16.60 -5.45 9.44
CA ASN A 66 16.01 -4.13 9.30
C ASN A 66 16.41 -3.48 7.99
N MET A 67 15.42 -2.88 7.34
CA MET A 67 15.62 -1.94 6.24
C MET A 67 14.97 -0.62 6.61
N GLU A 68 15.71 0.47 6.46
CA GLU A 68 15.16 1.82 6.49
C GLU A 68 15.23 2.38 5.06
N CYS A 69 14.11 2.83 4.54
CA CYS A 69 14.03 3.46 3.23
C CYS A 69 13.01 4.59 3.23
N THR A 70 13.12 5.51 2.27
CA THR A 70 12.06 6.47 1.96
C THR A 70 11.57 6.30 0.54
N VAL A 71 10.26 6.33 0.33
CA VAL A 71 9.65 6.44 -0.99
C VAL A 71 9.24 7.91 -1.21
N PRO A 72 9.71 8.57 -2.30
CA PRO A 72 9.38 9.98 -2.57
C PRO A 72 7.89 10.24 -2.77
N GLU A 73 7.20 9.35 -3.51
CA GLU A 73 5.78 9.42 -3.81
C GLU A 73 5.20 8.00 -3.84
N VAL A 74 4.12 7.77 -3.10
CA VAL A 74 3.32 6.55 -3.16
C VAL A 74 1.95 6.92 -3.73
N LYS A 75 1.54 6.20 -4.78
CA LYS A 75 0.18 6.30 -5.34
C LYS A 75 -0.55 5.02 -5.04
N ILE A 76 -1.79 5.14 -4.57
CA ILE A 76 -2.64 3.99 -4.28
C ILE A 76 -3.97 4.18 -5.00
N GLU A 77 -4.40 3.17 -5.73
CA GLU A 77 -5.71 3.09 -6.37
C GLU A 77 -6.44 1.84 -5.84
N PHE A 78 -7.73 1.97 -5.54
CA PHE A 78 -8.53 0.88 -4.96
C PHE A 78 -10.01 1.12 -5.17
N ASP A 79 -10.81 0.08 -5.01
CA ASP A 79 -12.27 0.17 -4.85
C ASP A 79 -12.61 -0.02 -3.38
N TYR A 80 -13.38 0.90 -2.78
CA TYR A 80 -13.77 0.81 -1.37
C TYR A 80 -15.23 0.44 -1.20
N HIS A 81 -15.53 -0.25 -0.10
CA HIS A 81 -16.87 -0.46 0.43
C HIS A 81 -16.85 -0.22 1.94
N PHE A 82 -17.55 0.83 2.37
CA PHE A 82 -17.69 1.21 3.77
C PHE A 82 -19.13 0.98 4.21
N ASP A 83 -19.29 0.30 5.33
CA ASP A 83 -20.57 0.17 6.03
C ASP A 83 -20.32 0.24 7.53
N GLY A 84 -21.02 1.14 8.21
CA GLY A 84 -20.91 1.27 9.65
C GLY A 84 -21.40 2.60 10.19
N ASN A 85 -20.87 3.00 11.33
CA ASN A 85 -21.29 4.21 12.03
C ASN A 85 -20.10 4.99 12.60
N ILE A 86 -20.18 6.32 12.52
CA ILE A 86 -19.39 7.23 13.34
C ILE A 86 -20.31 7.74 14.45
N LEU A 87 -20.07 7.32 15.69
CA LEU A 87 -21.01 7.50 16.81
C LEU A 87 -22.41 6.95 16.45
N LEU A 88 -23.39 7.84 16.25
CA LEU A 88 -24.77 7.55 15.89
C LEU A 88 -25.06 7.78 14.41
N ILE A 89 -24.08 8.27 13.65
CA ILE A 89 -24.25 8.65 12.25
C ILE A 89 -23.89 7.45 11.37
N PRO A 90 -24.84 6.87 10.62
CA PRO A 90 -24.54 5.81 9.68
C PRO A 90 -23.69 6.37 8.52
N VAL A 91 -22.63 5.63 8.19
CA VAL A 91 -21.77 5.91 7.05
C VAL A 91 -21.81 4.71 6.14
N LYS A 92 -22.26 4.94 4.91
CA LYS A 92 -22.19 3.97 3.82
C LYS A 92 -21.59 4.65 2.60
N GLY A 93 -20.71 3.95 1.91
CA GLY A 93 -20.11 4.46 0.70
C GLY A 93 -19.46 3.35 -0.10
N SER A 94 -19.47 3.48 -1.42
CA SER A 94 -18.72 2.58 -2.28
C SER A 94 -18.30 3.31 -3.53
N GLY A 95 -17.13 2.96 -4.04
CA GLY A 95 -16.62 3.51 -5.28
C GLY A 95 -15.11 3.45 -5.38
N PRO A 96 -14.55 4.06 -6.44
CA PRO A 96 -13.10 4.14 -6.60
C PRO A 96 -12.50 5.16 -5.63
N GLY A 97 -11.29 4.86 -5.15
CA GLY A 97 -10.48 5.71 -4.31
C GLY A 97 -9.07 5.88 -4.88
N LYS A 98 -8.47 7.04 -4.60
CA LYS A 98 -7.07 7.34 -4.94
C LYS A 98 -6.40 8.07 -3.79
N ILE A 99 -5.18 7.65 -3.43
CA ILE A 99 -4.34 8.31 -2.45
C ILE A 99 -3.01 8.65 -3.12
N ASN A 100 -2.56 9.89 -2.94
CA ASN A 100 -1.20 10.31 -3.28
C ASN A 100 -0.51 10.76 -1.99
N ALA A 101 0.54 10.07 -1.58
CA ALA A 101 1.32 10.40 -0.40
C ALA A 101 2.75 10.75 -0.84
N CYS A 102 3.17 11.99 -0.58
CA CYS A 102 4.50 12.46 -0.93
C CYS A 102 5.30 12.78 0.33
N LYS A 103 6.63 12.57 0.27
CA LYS A 103 7.53 13.09 1.30
C LYS A 103 7.64 14.61 1.14
N TYR A 104 7.28 15.36 2.18
CA TYR A 104 7.50 16.81 2.28
C TYR A 104 8.95 17.14 2.61
#